data_AF-A0A7R9HCM0-F1
#
_entry.id   AF-A0A7R9HCM0-F1
#
_cell.length_a   1.000
_cell.length_b   1.000
_cell.length_c   1.000
_cell.angle_alpha   90.00
_cell.angle_beta   90.00
_cell.angle_gamma   90.00
#
_symmetry.space_group_name_H-M   'P 1'
#
loop_
_entity.id
_entity.type
_entity.pdbx_description
1 polymer ?
#
loop_
_entity_poly.entity_id
_entity_poly.type
_entity_poly.pdbx_seq_one_letter_code
_entity_poly.pdbx_strand_id
1 'polypeptide(L)'
;MGLVGAGTNNARLVTMLRHLAQYHVKNPTLLFMVRLAQGLVHMGKGTLSLSPFHSDHQIMSPVALSGLLVVLVACLDVKNLILGQSNYLLYCLVTAIQPRWLVTLDEELCSLAVPVRVGQAVDVVGKAGTPKTITGTNTHNTPVLLAIGERAELATEEYIPLSPMLEGIVILRKNPVVA
;
A
#
# COMPACT_ATOMS: atom_id res chain seq x y z
N MET A 1 -2.26 1.50 16.42
CA MET A 1 -1.94 0.20 15.80
C MET A 1 -2.69 -0.02 14.49
N GLY A 2 -4.02 0.06 14.45
CA GLY A 2 -4.80 -0.16 13.21
C GLY A 2 -4.39 0.74 12.04
N LEU A 3 -4.25 2.05 12.27
CA LEU A 3 -3.82 3.01 11.24
C LEU A 3 -2.42 2.70 10.67
N VAL A 4 -1.45 2.39 11.55
CA VAL A 4 -0.06 2.11 11.13
C VAL A 4 0.06 0.77 10.41
N GLY A 5 -0.69 -0.24 10.86
CA GLY A 5 -0.72 -1.56 10.24
C GLY A 5 -1.67 -1.67 9.06
N ALA A 6 -2.30 -0.58 8.62
CA ALA A 6 -3.38 -0.61 7.65
C ALA A 6 -2.90 -1.23 6.32
N GLY A 7 -3.61 -2.26 5.84
CA GLY A 7 -3.26 -2.94 4.61
C GLY A 7 -2.02 -3.83 4.63
N THR A 8 -1.26 -3.87 5.73
CA THR A 8 -0.01 -4.66 5.78
C THR A 8 -0.25 -6.15 6.00
N ASN A 9 -1.45 -6.53 6.46
CA ASN A 9 -1.81 -7.90 6.83
C ASN A 9 -0.76 -8.59 7.74
N ASN A 10 -0.08 -7.82 8.59
CA ASN A 10 1.00 -8.35 9.43
C ASN A 10 0.44 -9.28 10.54
N ALA A 11 0.82 -10.55 10.48
CA ALA A 11 0.34 -11.58 11.40
C ALA A 11 0.55 -11.23 12.88
N ARG A 12 1.68 -10.59 13.25
CA ARG A 12 1.98 -10.23 14.65
C ARG A 12 1.05 -9.14 15.18
N LEU A 13 0.71 -8.14 14.35
CA LEU A 13 -0.23 -7.10 14.74
C LEU A 13 -1.64 -7.67 14.88
N VAL A 14 -2.03 -8.57 13.99
CA VAL A 14 -3.35 -9.23 14.02
C VAL A 14 -3.52 -10.06 15.29
N THR A 15 -2.52 -10.86 15.68
CA THR A 15 -2.60 -11.67 16.90
C THR A 15 -2.70 -10.78 18.15
N MET A 16 -1.90 -9.72 18.24
CA MET A 16 -1.96 -8.77 19.35
C MET A 16 -3.34 -8.08 19.45
N LEU A 17 -3.92 -7.64 18.32
CA LEU A 17 -5.25 -7.05 18.29
C LEU A 17 -6.35 -8.06 18.67
N ARG A 18 -6.18 -9.36 18.34
CA ARG A 18 -7.11 -10.41 18.76
C ARG A 18 -7.08 -10.62 20.27
N HIS A 19 -5.89 -10.61 20.89
CA HIS A 19 -5.77 -10.69 22.34
C HIS A 19 -6.40 -9.48 23.04
N LEU A 20 -6.20 -8.26 22.52
CA LEU A 20 -6.85 -7.06 23.05
C LEU A 20 -8.38 -7.11 22.92
N ALA A 21 -8.89 -7.66 21.82
CA ALA A 21 -10.33 -7.83 21.64
C ALA A 21 -10.92 -8.81 22.65
N GLN A 22 -10.22 -9.91 22.95
CA GLN A 22 -10.63 -10.89 23.97
C GLN A 22 -10.59 -10.30 25.38
N TYR A 23 -9.60 -9.45 25.68
CA TYR A 23 -9.48 -8.80 26.98
C TYR A 23 -10.62 -7.79 27.22
N HIS A 24 -11.01 -7.03 26.20
CA HIS A 24 -12.02 -5.96 26.29
C HIS A 24 -13.45 -6.38 25.93
N VAL A 25 -13.78 -7.68 25.95
CA VAL A 25 -15.13 -8.18 25.60
C VAL A 25 -16.25 -7.52 26.41
N LYS A 26 -15.99 -7.17 27.67
CA LYS A 26 -17.00 -6.57 28.57
C LYS A 26 -17.41 -5.14 28.20
N ASN A 27 -16.53 -4.39 27.53
CA ASN A 27 -16.76 -2.97 27.21
C ASN A 27 -17.02 -2.81 25.70
N PRO A 28 -18.27 -2.56 25.27
CA PRO A 28 -18.62 -2.54 23.85
C PRO A 28 -17.93 -1.42 23.07
N THR A 29 -17.69 -0.27 23.72
CA THR A 29 -17.00 0.89 23.11
C THR A 29 -15.54 0.59 22.77
N LEU A 30 -14.81 -0.05 23.69
CA LEU A 30 -13.43 -0.47 23.46
C LEU A 30 -13.37 -1.61 22.45
N LEU A 31 -14.31 -2.55 22.51
CA LEU A 31 -14.40 -3.64 21.54
C LEU A 31 -14.64 -3.12 20.12
N PHE A 32 -15.48 -2.11 19.94
CA PHE A 32 -15.70 -1.45 18.65
C PHE A 32 -14.40 -0.88 18.07
N MET A 33 -13.62 -0.16 18.87
CA MET A 33 -12.34 0.43 18.43
C MET A 33 -11.30 -0.64 18.07
N VAL A 34 -11.20 -1.71 18.85
CA VAL A 34 -10.26 -2.80 18.53
C VAL A 34 -10.68 -3.52 17.25
N ARG A 35 -11.98 -3.75 17.01
CA ARG A 35 -12.49 -4.34 15.76
C ARG A 35 -12.26 -3.43 14.56
N LEU A 36 -12.44 -2.13 14.71
CA LEU A 36 -12.10 -1.16 13.68
C LEU A 36 -10.61 -1.25 13.32
N ALA A 37 -9.74 -1.29 14.33
CA ALA A 37 -8.31 -1.47 14.11
C ALA A 37 -7.97 -2.79 13.38
N GLN A 38 -8.68 -3.89 13.70
CA GLN A 38 -8.52 -5.17 12.99
C GLN A 38 -8.97 -5.07 11.52
N GLY A 39 -10.09 -4.39 11.26
CA GLY A 39 -10.59 -4.15 9.90
C GLY A 39 -9.58 -3.37 9.06
N LEU A 40 -8.96 -2.33 9.63
CA LEU A 40 -7.93 -1.55 8.95
C LEU A 40 -6.70 -2.39 8.57
N VAL A 41 -6.25 -3.30 9.45
CA VAL A 41 -5.08 -4.17 9.14
C VAL A 41 -5.32 -5.07 7.93
N HIS A 42 -6.56 -5.53 7.74
CA HIS A 42 -6.98 -6.36 6.61
C HIS A 42 -7.63 -5.56 5.46
N MET A 43 -7.41 -4.25 5.41
CA MET A 43 -7.99 -3.37 4.39
C MET A 43 -7.64 -3.87 2.97
N GLY A 44 -8.67 -4.04 2.13
CA GLY A 44 -8.51 -4.61 0.79
C GLY A 44 -7.91 -6.02 0.77
N LYS A 45 -8.08 -6.85 1.81
CA LYS A 45 -7.35 -8.13 1.99
C LYS A 45 -5.83 -7.98 2.02
N GLY A 46 -5.33 -6.78 2.32
CA GLY A 46 -3.90 -6.42 2.29
C GLY A 46 -3.45 -5.73 1.01
N THR A 47 -4.33 -5.53 0.02
CA THR A 47 -3.96 -4.88 -1.24
C THR A 47 -4.01 -3.35 -1.19
N LEU A 48 -4.67 -2.79 -0.18
CA LEU A 48 -4.89 -1.36 0.00
C LEU A 48 -4.23 -0.90 1.29
N SER A 49 -3.40 0.14 1.25
CA SER A 49 -2.81 0.79 2.43
C SER A 49 -3.26 2.23 2.60
N LEU A 50 -2.93 2.81 3.76
CA LEU A 50 -3.06 4.24 4.00
C LEU A 50 -1.71 4.92 3.76
N SER A 51 -1.66 5.82 2.77
CA SER A 51 -0.48 6.65 2.50
C SER A 51 -0.91 8.00 1.93
N PRO A 52 -0.41 9.13 2.47
CA PRO A 52 -0.64 10.45 1.86
C PRO A 52 0.30 10.73 0.68
N PHE A 53 1.31 9.88 0.49
CA PHE A 53 2.28 9.99 -0.58
C PHE A 53 1.91 9.12 -1.77
N HIS A 54 2.13 9.65 -2.96
CA HIS A 54 1.93 9.02 -4.25
C HIS A 54 3.25 9.02 -5.04
N SER A 55 3.34 8.16 -6.06
CA SER A 55 4.48 8.06 -6.97
C SER A 55 5.79 7.84 -6.22
N ASP A 56 6.03 6.61 -5.72
CA ASP A 56 7.30 6.23 -5.10
C ASP A 56 7.70 7.12 -3.90
N HIS A 57 6.69 7.56 -3.16
CA HIS A 57 6.81 8.48 -2.04
C HIS A 57 7.33 9.89 -2.37
N GLN A 58 7.31 10.31 -3.64
CA GLN A 58 7.82 11.62 -4.06
C GLN A 58 6.81 12.75 -3.90
N ILE A 59 5.53 12.48 -4.19
CA ILE A 59 4.50 13.52 -4.25
C ILE A 59 3.54 13.36 -3.07
N MET A 60 3.41 14.39 -2.24
CA MET A 60 2.46 14.39 -1.13
C MET A 60 1.12 15.01 -1.56
N SER A 61 0.03 14.25 -1.41
CA SER A 61 -1.32 14.77 -1.65
C SER A 61 -1.85 15.50 -0.40
N PRO A 62 -2.18 16.80 -0.48
CA PRO A 62 -2.71 17.55 0.66
C PRO A 62 -4.09 17.03 1.10
N VAL A 63 -4.88 16.46 0.17
CA VAL A 63 -6.22 15.94 0.46
C VAL A 63 -6.13 14.65 1.27
N ALA A 64 -5.24 13.73 0.88
CA ALA A 64 -4.99 12.50 1.64
C ALA A 64 -4.45 12.79 3.04
N LEU A 65 -3.53 13.76 3.14
CA LEU A 65 -3.01 14.23 4.42
C LEU A 65 -4.11 14.82 5.31
N SER A 66 -4.98 15.68 4.76
CA SER A 66 -6.10 16.25 5.51
C SER A 66 -7.06 15.18 6.04
N GLY A 67 -7.35 14.15 5.24
CA GLY A 67 -8.22 13.04 5.65
C GLY A 67 -7.65 12.25 6.82
N LEU A 68 -6.34 11.97 6.79
CA LEU A 68 -5.64 11.34 7.91
C LEU A 68 -5.61 12.24 9.15
N LEU A 69 -5.34 13.54 9.00
CA LEU A 69 -5.31 14.49 10.12
C LEU A 69 -6.66 14.63 10.80
N VAL A 70 -7.75 14.72 10.04
CA VAL A 70 -9.12 14.78 10.59
C VAL A 70 -9.40 13.57 11.48
N VAL A 71 -9.02 12.38 11.03
CA VAL A 71 -9.24 11.13 11.79
C VAL A 71 -8.34 11.09 13.03
N LEU A 72 -7.09 11.53 12.92
CA LEU A 72 -6.16 11.62 14.06
C LEU A 72 -6.66 12.58 15.13
N VAL A 73 -7.15 13.75 14.75
CA VAL A 73 -7.74 14.73 15.67
C VAL A 73 -9.05 14.21 16.26
N ALA A 74 -9.89 13.54 15.46
CA ALA A 74 -11.11 12.90 15.95
C ALA A 74 -10.82 11.78 16.97
N CYS A 75 -9.68 11.11 16.86
CA CYS A 75 -9.25 10.09 17.83
C CYS A 75 -8.85 10.67 19.20
N LEU A 76 -8.71 12.00 19.36
CA LEU A 76 -8.48 12.61 20.67
C LEU A 76 -9.73 12.59 21.55
N ASP A 77 -10.91 12.76 20.93
CA ASP A 77 -12.20 12.65 21.62
C ASP A 77 -13.08 11.53 21.02
N VAL A 78 -12.61 10.29 21.23
CA VAL A 78 -13.25 9.09 20.69
C VAL A 78 -14.70 8.93 21.20
N LYS A 79 -14.97 9.30 22.45
CA LYS A 79 -16.27 9.06 23.10
C LYS A 79 -17.36 9.93 22.49
N ASN A 80 -17.07 11.21 22.23
CA ASN A 80 -18.09 12.14 21.73
C ASN A 80 -18.15 12.14 20.20
N LEU A 81 -17.01 12.04 19.50
CA LEU A 81 -16.97 12.13 18.04
C LEU A 81 -17.22 10.78 17.37
N ILE A 82 -16.33 9.80 17.60
CA ILE A 82 -16.31 8.53 16.83
C ILE A 82 -17.34 7.53 17.35
N LEU A 83 -17.65 7.54 18.65
CA LEU A 83 -18.66 6.67 19.27
C LEU A 83 -20.03 7.38 19.44
N GLY A 84 -20.07 8.70 19.22
CA GLY A 84 -21.26 9.52 19.36
C GLY A 84 -22.01 9.69 18.04
N GLN A 85 -22.16 10.94 17.60
CA GLN A 85 -22.96 11.25 16.41
C GLN A 85 -22.15 11.26 15.11
N SER A 86 -20.83 11.40 15.19
CA SER A 86 -19.97 11.73 14.04
C SER A 86 -19.16 10.54 13.52
N ASN A 87 -19.79 9.37 13.40
CA ASN A 87 -19.16 8.14 12.90
C ASN A 87 -18.61 8.30 11.47
N TYR A 88 -19.18 9.22 10.70
CA TYR A 88 -18.80 9.47 9.31
C TYR A 88 -17.40 10.06 9.16
N LEU A 89 -16.81 10.62 10.22
CA LEU A 89 -15.43 11.14 10.21
C LEU A 89 -14.41 10.05 9.86
N LEU A 90 -14.73 8.79 10.12
CA LEU A 90 -13.91 7.65 9.70
C LEU A 90 -13.85 7.49 8.18
N TYR A 91 -14.87 7.93 7.43
CA TYR A 91 -14.84 7.90 5.96
C TYR A 91 -13.85 8.90 5.38
N CYS A 92 -13.38 9.89 6.15
CA CYS A 92 -12.28 10.74 5.72
C CYS A 92 -10.98 9.95 5.46
N LEU A 93 -10.85 8.72 5.99
CA LEU A 93 -9.74 7.82 5.64
C LEU A 93 -9.72 7.43 4.16
N VAL A 94 -10.87 7.44 3.48
CA VAL A 94 -10.98 7.01 2.08
C VAL A 94 -10.05 7.82 1.17
N THR A 95 -9.82 9.10 1.47
CA THR A 95 -8.95 9.96 0.66
C THR A 95 -7.48 9.55 0.70
N ALA A 96 -7.07 8.76 1.69
CA ALA A 96 -5.70 8.27 1.86
C ALA A 96 -5.54 6.78 1.50
N ILE A 97 -6.60 6.11 1.03
CA ILE A 97 -6.54 4.72 0.62
C ILE A 97 -5.88 4.63 -0.76
N GLN A 98 -4.79 3.87 -0.85
CA GLN A 98 -4.04 3.64 -2.09
C GLN A 98 -3.74 2.15 -2.31
N PRO A 99 -3.84 1.64 -3.56
CA PRO A 99 -3.41 0.29 -3.89
C PRO A 99 -1.89 0.11 -3.87
N ARG A 100 -1.44 -1.07 -3.45
CA ARG A 100 -0.02 -1.47 -3.36
C ARG A 100 0.38 -2.62 -4.29
N TRP A 101 -0.49 -2.97 -5.23
CA TRP A 101 -0.21 -4.02 -6.20
C TRP A 101 0.36 -3.43 -7.49
N LEU A 102 1.12 -4.24 -8.20
CA LEU A 102 1.61 -3.99 -9.55
C LEU A 102 0.97 -5.01 -10.49
N VAL A 103 0.20 -4.51 -11.46
CA VAL A 103 -0.39 -5.26 -12.55
C VAL A 103 0.12 -4.67 -13.86
N THR A 104 0.59 -5.54 -14.74
CA THR A 104 1.08 -5.16 -16.06
C THR A 104 0.07 -5.54 -17.14
N LEU A 105 -0.15 -4.61 -18.06
CA LEU A 105 -1.05 -4.76 -19.20
C LEU A 105 -0.27 -4.59 -20.50
N ASP A 106 -0.70 -5.27 -21.56
CA ASP A 106 -0.21 -5.03 -22.93
C ASP A 106 -0.94 -3.84 -23.58
N GLU A 107 -0.55 -3.45 -24.80
CA GLU A 107 -1.18 -2.36 -25.57
C GLU A 107 -2.67 -2.62 -25.88
N GLU A 108 -3.06 -3.89 -25.93
CA GLU A 108 -4.45 -4.34 -26.11
C GLU A 108 -5.24 -4.40 -24.77
N LEU A 109 -4.67 -3.89 -23.67
CA LEU A 109 -5.23 -3.92 -22.31
C LEU A 109 -5.43 -5.34 -21.74
N CYS A 110 -4.78 -6.34 -22.34
CA CYS A 110 -4.74 -7.70 -21.81
C CYS A 110 -3.73 -7.83 -20.67
N SER A 111 -4.05 -8.60 -19.63
CA SER A 111 -3.12 -8.86 -18.53
C SER A 111 -1.90 -9.63 -19.02
N LEU A 112 -0.72 -9.07 -18.82
CA LEU A 112 0.54 -9.66 -19.24
C LEU A 112 1.35 -10.01 -17.99
N ALA A 113 1.76 -11.27 -17.85
CA ALA A 113 2.61 -11.71 -16.74
C ALA A 113 4.09 -11.53 -17.14
N VAL A 114 4.76 -10.55 -16.54
CA VAL A 114 6.16 -10.22 -16.82
C VAL A 114 6.99 -10.40 -15.56
N PRO A 115 8.22 -10.93 -15.65
CA PRO A 115 9.11 -11.06 -14.51
C PRO A 115 9.59 -9.67 -14.05
N VAL A 116 9.36 -9.37 -12.79
CA VAL A 116 9.72 -8.14 -12.09
C VAL A 116 10.60 -8.49 -10.89
N ARG A 117 11.64 -7.69 -10.65
CA ARG A 117 12.43 -7.73 -9.43
C ARG A 117 11.83 -6.74 -8.43
N VAL A 118 11.62 -7.20 -7.20
CA VAL A 118 11.15 -6.35 -6.10
C VAL A 118 12.24 -6.28 -5.04
N GLY A 119 12.49 -5.07 -4.55
CA GLY A 119 13.52 -4.82 -3.55
C GLY A 119 13.32 -3.48 -2.86
N GLN A 120 14.10 -3.20 -1.82
CA GLN A 120 14.01 -1.91 -1.15
C GLN A 120 14.51 -0.80 -2.08
N ALA A 121 13.81 0.32 -2.08
CA ALA A 121 14.15 1.50 -2.88
C ALA A 121 15.50 2.10 -2.42
N VAL A 122 16.45 2.23 -3.36
CA VAL A 122 17.75 2.88 -3.14
C VAL A 122 18.07 3.75 -4.36
N ASP A 123 18.77 4.86 -4.16
CA ASP A 123 18.95 5.86 -5.23
C ASP A 123 19.81 5.33 -6.40
N VAL A 124 20.97 4.73 -6.09
CA VAL A 124 21.81 4.02 -7.06
C VAL A 124 22.55 2.87 -6.38
N VAL A 125 22.38 1.66 -6.90
CA VAL A 125 23.11 0.45 -6.53
C VAL A 125 23.57 -0.26 -7.80
N GLY A 126 24.81 -0.76 -7.84
CA GLY A 126 25.33 -1.50 -8.98
C GLY A 126 26.70 -1.02 -9.47
N LYS A 127 27.17 -1.62 -10.57
CA LYS A 127 28.43 -1.24 -11.22
C LYS A 127 28.21 0.00 -12.09
N ALA A 128 29.25 0.82 -12.25
CA ALA A 128 29.23 1.97 -13.16
C ALA A 128 28.81 1.51 -14.58
N GLY A 129 27.78 2.15 -15.13
CA GLY A 129 27.23 1.85 -16.46
C GLY A 129 25.82 1.24 -16.47
N THR A 130 25.40 0.55 -15.40
CA THR A 130 24.00 0.05 -15.26
C THR A 130 23.50 0.32 -13.84
N PRO A 131 23.09 1.58 -13.54
CA PRO A 131 22.55 1.92 -12.23
C PRO A 131 21.22 1.18 -12.00
N LYS A 132 21.07 0.53 -10.85
CA LYS A 132 19.80 -0.05 -10.38
C LYS A 132 19.28 0.76 -9.20
N THR A 133 17.96 0.89 -9.11
CA THR A 133 17.27 1.64 -8.05
C THR A 133 16.70 0.73 -6.95
N ILE A 134 16.94 -0.58 -7.02
CA ILE A 134 16.46 -1.55 -6.03
C ILE A 134 17.59 -2.38 -5.42
N THR A 135 17.42 -2.70 -4.14
CA THR A 135 18.18 -3.75 -3.46
C THR A 135 17.37 -5.04 -3.44
N GLY A 136 17.55 -5.88 -4.46
CA GLY A 136 16.86 -7.16 -4.56
C GLY A 136 17.18 -7.89 -5.86
N THR A 137 17.49 -9.18 -5.75
CA THR A 137 17.71 -10.08 -6.90
C THR A 137 16.58 -11.07 -7.11
N ASN A 138 15.62 -11.15 -6.19
CA ASN A 138 14.47 -12.04 -6.31
C ASN A 138 13.54 -11.57 -7.42
N THR A 139 13.13 -12.51 -8.26
CA THR A 139 12.22 -12.27 -9.38
C THR A 139 10.86 -12.87 -9.06
N HIS A 140 9.82 -12.10 -9.36
CA HIS A 140 8.42 -12.47 -9.20
C HIS A 140 7.69 -12.16 -10.50
N ASN A 141 6.66 -12.93 -10.85
CA ASN A 141 5.82 -12.62 -11.99
C ASN A 141 4.64 -11.75 -11.56
N THR A 142 4.29 -10.75 -12.36
CA THR A 142 3.10 -9.93 -12.14
C THR A 142 1.80 -10.76 -12.27
N PRO A 143 0.78 -10.49 -11.44
CA PRO A 143 0.67 -9.38 -10.48
C PRO A 143 1.40 -9.62 -9.14
N VAL A 144 2.07 -8.59 -8.63
CA VAL A 144 2.83 -8.64 -7.37
C VAL A 144 2.31 -7.59 -6.38
N LEU A 145 2.42 -7.87 -5.08
CA LEU A 145 2.12 -6.92 -4.01
C LEU A 145 3.42 -6.34 -3.46
N LEU A 146 3.53 -5.02 -3.48
CA LEU A 146 4.73 -4.29 -3.04
C LEU A 146 4.66 -3.99 -1.54
N ALA A 147 5.74 -4.23 -0.80
CA ALA A 147 5.87 -3.77 0.58
C ALA A 147 6.01 -2.23 0.66
N ILE A 148 5.88 -1.68 1.86
CA ILE A 148 6.18 -0.25 2.08
C ILE A 148 7.68 -0.04 1.89
N GLY A 149 8.05 0.91 1.03
CA GLY A 149 9.46 1.20 0.70
C GLY A 149 10.12 0.20 -0.25
N GLU A 150 9.34 -0.75 -0.79
CA GLU A 150 9.79 -1.59 -1.90
C GLU A 150 9.47 -0.93 -3.24
N ARG A 151 10.36 -1.14 -4.20
CA ARG A 151 10.24 -0.75 -5.60
C ARG A 151 10.34 -1.96 -6.49
N ALA A 152 9.66 -1.87 -7.63
CA ALA A 152 9.70 -2.87 -8.68
C ALA A 152 10.54 -2.38 -9.87
N GLU A 153 11.32 -3.28 -10.46
CA GLU A 153 12.00 -3.08 -11.74
C GLU A 153 11.76 -4.28 -12.66
N LEU A 154 11.66 -4.07 -13.98
CA LEU A 154 11.55 -5.17 -14.93
C LEU A 154 12.83 -6.03 -14.92
N ALA A 155 12.66 -7.35 -14.96
CA ALA A 155 13.79 -8.27 -14.99
C ALA A 155 14.35 -8.49 -16.42
N THR A 156 13.51 -8.29 -17.44
CA THR A 156 13.81 -8.50 -18.86
C THR A 156 13.66 -7.20 -19.66
N GLU A 157 14.41 -7.08 -20.76
CA GLU A 157 14.36 -5.92 -21.68
C GLU A 157 13.38 -6.13 -22.85
N GLU A 158 12.60 -7.22 -22.84
CA GLU A 158 11.59 -7.54 -23.86
C GLU A 158 10.48 -6.50 -23.91
N TYR A 159 10.19 -5.86 -22.77
CA TYR A 159 9.13 -4.88 -22.62
C TYR A 159 9.69 -3.56 -22.08
N ILE A 160 9.16 -2.47 -22.59
CA ILE A 160 9.44 -1.10 -22.14
C ILE A 160 8.18 -0.58 -21.46
N PRO A 161 8.25 -0.14 -20.19
CA PRO A 161 7.10 0.42 -19.51
C PRO A 161 6.84 1.85 -19.99
N LEU A 162 5.57 2.21 -20.17
CA LEU A 162 5.18 3.58 -20.54
C LEU A 162 5.36 4.57 -19.37
N SER A 163 5.27 4.08 -18.14
CA SER A 163 5.53 4.84 -16.92
C SER A 163 6.93 4.52 -16.40
N PRO A 164 7.71 5.52 -15.94
CA PRO A 164 8.98 5.27 -15.26
C PRO A 164 8.80 4.56 -13.91
N MET A 165 7.61 4.64 -13.31
CA MET A 165 7.30 4.04 -12.01
C MET A 165 6.41 2.81 -12.18
N LEU A 166 6.84 1.70 -11.58
CA LEU A 166 6.14 0.41 -11.61
C LEU A 166 5.23 0.24 -10.39
N GLU A 167 4.19 1.05 -10.29
CA GLU A 167 3.17 0.99 -9.25
C GLU A 167 1.76 0.93 -9.87
N GLY A 168 0.84 0.16 -9.27
CA GLY A 168 -0.55 0.11 -9.72
C GLY A 168 -0.71 -0.61 -11.06
N ILE A 169 -1.31 0.06 -12.04
CA ILE A 169 -1.52 -0.46 -13.39
C ILE A 169 -0.46 0.15 -14.31
N VAL A 170 0.35 -0.69 -14.95
CA VAL A 170 1.39 -0.24 -15.88
C VAL A 170 1.17 -0.90 -17.22
N ILE A 171 1.14 -0.09 -18.27
CA ILE A 171 1.10 -0.57 -19.65
C ILE A 171 2.54 -0.77 -20.13
N LEU A 172 2.79 -1.96 -20.67
CA LEU A 172 4.05 -2.37 -21.24
C LEU A 172 3.93 -2.40 -22.76
N ARG A 173 4.97 -1.89 -23.44
CA ARG A 173 5.12 -1.97 -24.90
C ARG A 173 6.23 -2.96 -25.22
N LYS A 174 6.05 -3.79 -26.25
CA LYS A 174 7.14 -4.65 -26.75
C LYS A 174 8.30 -3.82 -27.27
N ASN A 175 9.52 -4.19 -26.90
CA ASN A 175 10.72 -3.49 -27.32
C ASN A 175 10.98 -3.74 -28.83
N PRO A 176 11.00 -2.69 -29.67
CA PRO A 176 11.20 -2.85 -31.12
C PRO A 176 12.64 -3.26 -31.49
N VAL A 177 13.60 -3.18 -30.56
CA VAL A 177 15.02 -3.47 -30.82
C VAL A 177 15.35 -4.95 -30.61
N VAL A 178 14.53 -5.68 -29.85
CA VAL A 178 14.72 -7.09 -29.49
C VAL A 178 13.73 -8.00 -30.24
N ALA A 179 12.81 -7.43 -31.01
CA ALA A 179 11.80 -8.13 -31.81
C ALA A 179 12.32 -8.55 -33.20
#